data_AF-A0A929SL82-F1
#
_entry.id   AF-A0A929SL82-F1
#
_cell.length_a   1.000
_cell.length_b   1.000
_cell.length_c   1.000
_cell.angle_alpha   90.00
_cell.angle_beta   90.00
_cell.angle_gamma   90.00
#
_symmetry.space_group_name_H-M   'P 1'
#
loop_
_entity.id
_entity.type
_entity.pdbx_description
1 polymer ?
#
loop_
_entity_poly.entity_id
_entity_poly.type
_entity_poly.pdbx_seq_one_letter_code
_entity_poly.pdbx_strand_id
1 'polypeptide(L)'
;MFDFKKEFKELYAPKQTPQILIVPPANFVCIRGEGDPNESGGAYQRAIEVLYAVSYALKMSYKTDYKIDGLFEYVVPPLEGFWRQSGSACGEADYAR
;
A
#
# COMPACT_ATOMS: atom_id res chain seq x y z
N MET A 1 12.61 3.30 -14.74
CA MET A 1 12.03 3.43 -13.39
C MET A 1 10.53 3.64 -13.52
N PHE A 2 9.74 2.65 -13.12
CA PHE A 2 8.29 2.65 -13.17
C PHE A 2 7.71 3.45 -11.99
N ASP A 3 6.75 4.34 -12.25
CA ASP A 3 6.12 5.18 -11.23
C ASP A 3 4.61 4.98 -11.26
N PHE A 4 4.09 4.26 -10.27
CA PHE A 4 2.66 3.95 -10.15
C PHE A 4 1.78 5.19 -10.13
N LYS A 5 2.26 6.33 -9.60
CA LYS A 5 1.48 7.58 -9.57
C LYS A 5 1.32 8.20 -10.95
N LYS A 6 2.30 7.97 -11.85
CA LYS A 6 2.28 8.48 -13.22
C LYS A 6 1.45 7.58 -14.12
N GLU A 7 1.67 6.27 -14.02
CA GLU A 7 0.99 5.27 -14.86
C GLU A 7 -0.49 5.14 -14.49
N PHE A 8 -0.82 5.13 -13.19
CA PHE A 8 -2.19 5.02 -12.69
C PHE A 8 -2.67 6.34 -12.10
N LYS A 9 -2.55 7.42 -12.87
CA LYS A 9 -2.92 8.77 -12.42
C LYS A 9 -4.37 8.88 -11.95
N GLU A 10 -5.29 8.12 -12.55
CA GLU A 10 -6.69 8.13 -12.16
C GLU A 10 -6.93 7.54 -10.77
N LEU A 11 -6.09 6.60 -10.34
CA LEU A 11 -6.16 5.97 -9.01
C LEU A 11 -5.45 6.81 -7.93
N TYR A 12 -4.30 7.40 -8.27
CA TYR A 12 -3.45 8.13 -7.32
C TYR A 12 -3.69 9.65 -7.28
N ALA A 13 -4.37 10.20 -8.28
CA ALA A 13 -4.71 11.63 -8.36
C ALA A 13 -6.16 11.81 -8.84
N PRO A 14 -7.15 11.37 -8.03
CA PRO A 14 -8.55 11.52 -8.37
C PRO A 14 -8.95 13.01 -8.44
N LYS A 15 -9.96 13.31 -9.24
CA LYS A 15 -10.58 14.64 -9.25
C LYS A 15 -11.40 14.84 -7.97
N GLN A 16 -11.69 16.09 -7.61
CA GLN A 16 -12.56 16.40 -6.46
C GLN A 16 -14.02 15.94 -6.66
N THR A 17 -14.36 15.50 -7.86
CA THR A 17 -15.67 14.94 -8.18
C THR A 17 -15.69 13.43 -7.97
N PRO A 18 -16.70 12.88 -7.27
CA PRO A 18 -16.88 11.43 -7.17
C PRO A 18 -16.96 10.78 -8.55
N GLN A 19 -16.24 9.68 -8.74
CA GLN A 19 -16.18 8.94 -10.00
C GLN A 19 -16.10 7.45 -9.74
N ILE A 20 -16.78 6.65 -10.57
CA ILE A 20 -16.69 5.19 -10.53
C ILE A 20 -15.46 4.79 -11.35
N LEU A 21 -14.54 4.05 -10.72
CA LEU A 21 -13.31 3.58 -11.34
C LEU A 21 -13.24 2.05 -11.24
N ILE A 22 -12.66 1.42 -12.26
CA ILE A 22 -12.35 -0.01 -12.24
C ILE A 22 -10.87 -0.15 -11.90
N VAL A 23 -10.59 -0.73 -10.74
CA VAL A 23 -9.22 -0.97 -10.29
C VAL A 23 -8.76 -2.34 -10.82
N PRO A 24 -7.68 -2.41 -11.63
CA PRO A 24 -7.17 -3.69 -12.10
C PRO A 24 -6.56 -4.50 -10.95
N PRO A 25 -6.48 -5.84 -11.07
CA PRO A 25 -5.74 -6.66 -10.12
C PRO A 25 -4.28 -6.21 -9.99
N ALA A 26 -3.81 -6.05 -8.76
CA ALA A 26 -2.45 -5.62 -8.44
C ALA A 26 -1.85 -6.48 -7.31
N ASN A 27 -0.52 -6.50 -7.25
CA ASN A 27 0.22 -7.23 -6.22
C ASN A 27 0.54 -6.28 -5.05
N PHE A 28 0.24 -6.72 -3.83
CA PHE A 28 0.47 -5.93 -2.63
C PHE A 28 1.28 -6.74 -1.61
N VAL A 29 2.18 -6.05 -0.92
CA VAL A 29 2.76 -6.53 0.34
C VAL A 29 1.87 -5.99 1.45
N CYS A 30 1.25 -6.87 2.22
CA CYS A 30 0.29 -6.47 3.25
C CYS A 30 0.66 -7.09 4.60
N ILE A 31 0.47 -6.31 5.66
CA ILE A 31 0.51 -6.79 7.04
C ILE A 31 -0.91 -6.66 7.59
N ARG A 32 -1.47 -7.77 8.07
CA ARG A 32 -2.76 -7.78 8.77
C ARG A 32 -2.50 -7.48 10.25
N GLY A 33 -3.27 -6.57 10.80
CA GLY A 33 -3.19 -6.20 12.20
C GLY A 33 -4.53 -5.66 12.69
N GLU A 34 -4.61 -5.49 13.99
CA GLU A 34 -5.75 -4.91 14.69
C GLU A 34 -5.21 -3.97 15.78
N GLY A 35 -6.04 -3.02 16.21
CA GLY A 35 -5.70 -2.02 17.23
C GLY A 35 -5.84 -0.59 16.75
N ASP A 36 -5.48 0.35 17.63
CA ASP A 36 -5.55 1.79 17.36
C ASP A 36 -4.31 2.25 16.56
N PRO A 37 -4.49 2.86 15.37
CA PRO A 37 -3.38 3.42 14.60
C PRO A 37 -2.63 4.55 15.30
N ASN A 38 -3.26 5.23 16.26
CA ASN A 38 -2.70 6.39 16.95
C ASN A 38 -1.88 6.00 18.20
N GLU A 39 -1.83 4.72 18.55
CA GLU A 39 -1.05 4.24 19.69
C GLU A 39 0.46 4.31 19.39
N SER A 40 1.18 5.14 20.17
CA SER A 40 2.63 5.27 20.05
C SER A 40 3.32 3.94 20.36
N GLY A 41 4.14 3.44 19.42
CA GLY A 41 4.79 2.13 19.54
C GLY A 41 3.83 0.94 19.42
N GLY A 42 2.57 1.20 19.03
CA GLY A 42 1.54 0.20 18.82
C GLY A 42 1.78 -0.69 17.60
N ALA A 43 0.85 -1.62 17.37
CA ALA A 43 0.96 -2.61 16.30
C ALA A 43 1.05 -1.97 14.90
N TYR A 44 0.31 -0.89 14.65
CA TYR A 44 0.30 -0.20 13.35
C TYR A 44 1.64 0.45 13.01
N GLN A 45 2.28 1.13 13.97
CA GLN A 45 3.58 1.76 13.75
C GLN A 45 4.65 0.72 13.40
N ARG A 46 4.70 -0.40 14.14
CA ARG A 46 5.64 -1.50 13.84
C ARG A 46 5.36 -2.14 12.48
N ALA A 47 4.08 -2.29 12.12
CA ALA A 47 3.70 -2.80 10.81
C ALA A 47 4.22 -1.89 9.68
N ILE A 48 4.09 -0.58 9.82
CA ILE A 48 4.63 0.38 8.84
C ILE A 48 6.15 0.24 8.71
N GLU A 49 6.87 0.16 9.83
CA GLU A 49 8.33 0.00 9.84
C GLU A 49 8.77 -1.26 9.07
N VAL A 50 8.14 -2.40 9.35
CA VAL A 50 8.42 -3.67 8.66
C VAL A 50 8.06 -3.59 7.18
N LEU A 51 6.91 -2.99 6.84
CA LEU A 51 6.45 -2.86 5.47
C LEU A 51 7.44 -2.05 4.62
N TYR A 52 7.93 -0.92 5.15
CA TYR A 52 8.93 -0.12 4.45
C TYR A 52 10.29 -0.80 4.41
N ALA A 53 10.71 -1.50 5.46
CA ALA A 53 11.96 -2.27 5.46
C ALA A 53 11.97 -3.29 4.31
N VAL A 54 10.89 -4.07 4.15
CA VAL A 54 10.74 -5.04 3.05
C VAL A 54 10.67 -4.34 1.69
N SER A 55 9.87 -3.28 1.57
CA SER A 55 9.68 -2.56 0.30
C SER A 55 10.98 -1.94 -0.23
N TYR A 56 11.77 -1.32 0.65
CA TYR A 56 13.07 -0.74 0.26
C TYR A 56 14.14 -1.80 0.03
N ALA A 57 14.11 -2.93 0.75
CA ALA A 57 14.98 -4.06 0.47
C ALA A 57 14.74 -4.61 -0.95
N LEU A 58 13.47 -4.82 -1.33
CA LEU A 58 13.10 -5.25 -2.69
C LEU A 58 13.52 -4.21 -3.73
N LYS A 59 13.23 -2.93 -3.50
CA LYS A 59 13.65 -1.85 -4.39
C LYS A 59 15.17 -1.80 -4.54
N MET A 60 15.95 -2.03 -3.49
CA MET A 60 17.42 -1.95 -3.58
C MET A 60 18.08 -3.24 -4.07
N SER A 61 17.32 -4.33 -4.23
CA SER A 61 17.85 -5.63 -4.66
C SER A 61 18.59 -5.55 -6.01
N TYR A 62 18.17 -4.68 -6.93
CA TYR A 62 18.85 -4.54 -8.23
C TYR A 62 20.30 -4.03 -8.12
N LYS A 63 20.67 -3.40 -7.00
CA LYS A 63 22.03 -2.91 -6.73
C LYS A 63 22.95 -3.98 -6.16
N THR A 64 22.40 -5.14 -5.81
CA THR A 64 23.17 -6.26 -5.26
C THR A 64 23.56 -7.24 -6.35
N ASP A 65 24.50 -8.14 -6.06
CA ASP A 65 24.87 -9.22 -6.99
C ASP A 65 23.72 -10.20 -7.27
N TYR A 66 22.69 -10.22 -6.41
CA TYR A 66 21.52 -11.05 -6.55
C TYR A 66 20.40 -10.32 -7.32
N LYS A 67 20.12 -10.81 -8.54
CA LYS A 67 19.04 -10.32 -9.39
C LYS A 67 17.82 -11.24 -9.26
N ILE A 68 16.72 -10.68 -8.77
CA ILE A 68 15.43 -11.35 -8.73
C ILE A 68 14.88 -11.37 -10.16
N ASP A 69 14.57 -12.54 -10.69
CA ASP A 69 13.99 -12.67 -12.03
C ASP A 69 12.62 -11.98 -12.09
N GLY A 70 12.38 -11.21 -13.16
CA GLY A 70 11.17 -10.39 -13.32
C GLY A 70 11.08 -9.13 -12.45
N LEU A 71 12.08 -8.83 -11.60
CA LEU A 71 12.11 -7.56 -10.85
C LEU A 71 12.50 -6.40 -11.77
N PHE A 72 11.65 -5.38 -11.81
CA PHE A 72 11.91 -4.12 -12.51
C PHE A 72 12.14 -2.98 -11.52
N GLU A 73 12.82 -1.93 -11.94
CA GLU A 73 13.02 -0.75 -11.12
C GLU A 73 11.73 0.07 -11.01
N TYR A 74 11.25 0.28 -9.77
CA TYR A 74 10.07 1.10 -9.49
C TYR A 74 10.28 2.09 -8.34
N VAL A 75 9.43 3.12 -8.30
CA VAL A 75 9.31 4.04 -7.16
C VAL A 75 8.36 3.42 -6.14
N VAL A 76 8.77 3.38 -4.86
CA VAL A 76 7.90 2.88 -3.78
C VAL A 76 6.59 3.67 -3.79
N PRO A 77 5.43 3.01 -3.99
CA PRO A 77 4.13 3.66 -4.01
C PRO A 77 3.79 4.25 -2.64
N PRO A 78 2.80 5.17 -2.55
CA PRO A 78 2.35 5.68 -1.26
C PRO A 78 1.77 4.56 -0.40
N LEU A 79 1.80 4.72 0.93
CA LEU A 79 1.18 3.78 1.86
C LEU A 79 -0.34 3.78 1.65
N GLU A 80 -0.90 2.58 1.52
CA GLU A 80 -2.34 2.34 1.44
C GLU A 80 -2.75 1.49 2.65
N GLY A 81 -3.96 1.72 3.17
CA GLY A 81 -4.49 1.03 4.35
C GLY A 81 -5.91 0.57 4.12
N PHE A 82 -6.18 -0.70 4.42
CA PHE A 82 -7.54 -1.25 4.40
C PHE A 82 -8.06 -1.36 5.84
N TRP A 83 -9.10 -0.58 6.15
CA TRP A 83 -9.68 -0.50 7.48
C TRP A 83 -11.06 -1.15 7.50
N ARG A 84 -11.30 -1.97 8.53
CA ARG A 84 -12.58 -2.63 8.75
C ARG A 84 -12.86 -2.72 10.25
N GLN A 85 -14.05 -2.29 10.66
CA GLN A 85 -14.54 -2.51 12.02
C GLN A 85 -15.41 -3.78 12.11
N SER A 86 -15.20 -4.58 13.17
CA SER A 86 -16.05 -5.72 13.48
C SER A 86 -17.40 -5.24 14.02
N GLY A 87 -18.45 -5.28 13.19
CA GLY A 87 -19.80 -4.85 13.56
C GLY A 87 -20.52 -4.03 12.50
N SER A 88 -19.76 -3.41 11.57
CA SER A 88 -20.31 -2.81 10.36
C SER A 88 -20.86 -3.94 9.49
N ALA A 89 -22.14 -3.83 9.09
CA ALA A 89 -22.85 -4.87 8.38
C ALA A 89 -22.04 -5.35 7.16
N CYS A 90 -21.68 -6.63 7.17
CA CYS A 90 -21.21 -7.40 6.02
C CYS A 90 -20.32 -6.65 4.98
N GLY A 91 -19.06 -6.36 5.33
CA GLY A 91 -17.99 -6.19 4.33
C GLY A 91 -17.76 -4.78 3.79
N GLU A 92 -18.40 -3.74 4.34
CA GLU A 92 -18.04 -2.36 4.00
C GLU A 92 -16.71 -1.96 4.64
N ALA A 93 -15.75 -1.54 3.80
CA ALA A 93 -14.51 -0.91 4.24
C ALA A 93 -14.82 0.51 4.71
N ASP A 94 -14.34 0.88 5.89
CA ASP A 94 -14.56 2.21 6.45
C ASP A 94 -13.70 3.23 5.69
N TYR A 95 -14.31 3.96 4.75
CA TYR A 95 -13.72 5.19 4.22
C TYR A 95 -14.07 6.32 5.19
N ALA A 96 -13.09 6.75 5.98
CA ALA A 96 -13.24 7.90 6.87
C ALA A 96 -13.76 9.11 6.08
N ARG A 97 -14.83 9.73 6.60
CA ARG A 97 -15.52 10.89 6.03
C ARG A 97 -14.79 12.19 6.36
#